data_AF-A0AA96XTK2-F1
#
_entry.id   AF-A0AA96XTK2-F1
#
_cell.length_a   1.000
_cell.length_b   1.000
_cell.length_c   1.000
_cell.angle_alpha   90.00
_cell.angle_beta   90.00
_cell.angle_gamma   90.00
#
_symmetry.space_group_name_H-M   'P 1'
#
loop_
_entity.id
_entity.type
_entity.pdbx_description
1 polymer ?
#
loop_
_entity_poly.entity_id
_entity_poly.type
_entity_poly.pdbx_seq_one_letter_code
_entity_poly.pdbx_strand_id
1 'polypeptide(L)'
;MSIMRVDIGQNERAFVLVDEKPERYLVPGRYWLLHPFRKVRLVRVSTEQPLVQFDPAFLALVPETDLQVVELSADERAILFHKGRPVRWLGRGLHRCGRWSAFPAVS
;
A
#
# COMPACT_ATOMS: atom_id res chain seq x y z
N MET A 1 4.69 -0.81 30.10
CA MET A 1 3.67 -0.50 29.06
C MET A 1 4.33 0.36 28.01
N SER A 2 4.23 -0.01 26.74
CA SER A 2 4.73 0.83 25.64
C SER A 2 3.54 1.48 24.96
N ILE A 3 3.45 2.80 25.09
CA ILE A 3 2.48 3.62 24.36
C ILE A 3 3.25 4.40 23.30
N MET A 4 2.82 4.28 22.06
CA MET A 4 3.45 4.96 20.93
C MET A 4 2.42 5.83 20.23
N ARG A 5 2.76 7.12 20.06
CA ARG A 5 1.98 8.03 19.24
C ARG A 5 2.49 7.98 17.81
N VAL A 6 1.58 7.83 16.87
CA VAL A 6 1.88 7.75 15.44
C VAL A 6 1.03 8.74 14.68
N ASP A 7 1.67 9.58 13.87
CA ASP A 7 1.02 10.48 12.92
C ASP A 7 1.35 9.98 11.51
N ILE A 8 0.31 9.76 10.70
CA ILE A 8 0.37 9.27 9.32
C ILE A 8 -0.11 10.38 8.40
N GLY A 9 0.76 10.82 7.48
CA GLY A 9 0.45 11.87 6.51
C GLY A 9 -0.56 11.44 5.45
N GLN A 10 -1.13 12.42 4.73
CA GLN A 10 -2.16 12.19 3.69
C GLN A 10 -1.71 11.27 2.54
N ASN A 11 -0.44 11.38 2.14
CA ASN A 11 0.18 10.53 1.11
C ASN A 11 1.03 9.41 1.72
N GLU A 12 0.76 9.06 2.97
CA GLU A 12 1.47 8.04 3.70
C GLU A 12 0.46 7.00 4.19
N ARG A 13 0.93 5.76 4.29
CA ARG A 13 0.25 4.67 4.97
C ARG A 13 1.28 3.98 5.85
N ALA A 14 0.83 3.28 6.87
CA ALA A 14 1.74 2.48 7.67
C ALA A 14 1.16 1.13 8.00
N PHE A 15 2.01 0.12 7.99
CA PHE A 15 1.69 -1.18 8.54
C PHE A 15 2.25 -1.27 9.94
N VAL A 16 1.40 -1.72 10.87
CA VAL A 16 1.81 -2.05 12.23
C VAL A 16 2.20 -3.51 12.24
N LEU A 17 3.46 -3.77 12.55
CA LEU A 17 3.99 -5.10 12.81
C LEU A 17 4.08 -5.28 14.31
N VAL A 18 3.49 -6.36 14.80
CA VAL A 18 3.58 -6.78 16.21
C VAL A 18 4.29 -8.12 16.21
N ASP A 19 5.42 -8.19 16.92
CA ASP A 19 6.29 -9.38 16.94
C ASP A 19 6.61 -9.87 15.51
N GLU A 20 6.97 -8.92 14.65
CA GLU A 20 7.34 -9.09 13.23
C GLU A 20 6.19 -9.51 12.30
N LYS A 21 4.98 -9.72 12.81
CA LYS A 21 3.80 -10.05 12.00
C LYS A 21 2.99 -8.80 11.68
N PRO A 22 2.62 -8.57 10.40
CA PRO A 22 1.75 -7.47 10.05
C PRO A 22 0.34 -7.72 10.63
N GLU A 23 -0.14 -6.82 11.48
CA GLU A 23 -1.45 -6.93 12.14
C GLU A 23 -2.44 -5.86 11.69
N ARG A 24 -1.97 -4.69 11.25
CA ARG A 24 -2.85 -3.57 10.92
C ARG A 24 -2.31 -2.67 9.81
N TYR A 25 -3.23 -2.17 8.99
CA TYR A 25 -3.00 -1.09 8.04
C TYR A 25 -3.55 0.23 8.58
N LEU A 26 -2.74 1.29 8.58
CA LEU A 26 -3.09 2.63 9.04
C LEU A 26 -3.25 3.57 7.86
N VAL A 27 -4.43 4.19 7.77
CA VAL A 27 -4.76 5.29 6.87
C VAL A 27 -4.32 6.64 7.48
N PRO A 28 -4.31 7.75 6.72
CA PRO A 28 -3.90 9.04 7.23
C PRO A 28 -4.70 9.44 8.47
N GLY A 29 -3.99 9.91 9.50
CA GLY A 29 -4.60 10.18 10.79
C GLY A 29 -3.64 10.04 11.96
N ARG A 30 -4.17 10.26 13.15
CA ARG A 30 -3.44 10.18 14.41
C ARG A 30 -3.87 8.95 15.19
N TYR A 31 -2.90 8.14 15.60
CA TYR A 31 -3.13 6.90 16.31
C TYR A 31 -2.30 6.82 17.59
N TRP A 32 -2.87 6.12 18.56
CA TRP A 32 -2.18 5.68 19.76
C TRP A 32 -2.11 4.17 19.73
N LEU A 33 -0.90 3.63 19.64
CA LEU A 33 -0.66 2.19 19.64
C LEU A 33 -0.32 1.76 21.07
N LEU A 34 -1.16 0.88 21.63
CA LEU A 34 -0.98 0.30 22.96
C LEU A 34 -0.74 -1.21 22.81
N HIS A 35 0.50 -1.65 23.05
CA HIS A 35 0.86 -3.06 23.01
C HIS A 35 1.75 -3.39 24.22
N PRO A 36 1.19 -3.90 25.32
CA PRO A 36 1.97 -4.24 26.51
C PRO A 36 2.88 -5.44 26.23
N PHE A 37 4.18 -5.30 26.54
CA PHE A 37 5.19 -6.35 26.44
C PHE A 37 5.42 -6.96 25.05
N ARG A 38 4.94 -6.33 23.97
CA ARG A 38 5.16 -6.78 22.59
C ARG A 38 6.04 -5.81 21.81
N LYS A 39 6.78 -6.33 20.83
CA LYS A 39 7.62 -5.51 19.95
C LYS A 39 6.77 -4.94 18.83
N VAL A 40 6.60 -3.63 18.80
CA VAL A 40 5.85 -2.93 17.76
C VAL A 40 6.83 -2.25 16.81
N ARG A 41 6.71 -2.53 15.51
CA ARG A 41 7.43 -1.84 14.43
C ARG A 41 6.44 -1.26 13.44
N LEU A 42 6.74 -0.06 12.94
CA LEU A 42 5.97 0.59 11.89
C LEU A 42 6.72 0.49 10.58
N VAL A 43 6.06 -0.03 9.55
CA VAL A 43 6.54 0.04 8.17
C VAL A 43 5.74 1.12 7.47
N ARG A 44 6.34 2.30 7.32
CA ARG A 44 5.75 3.43 6.62
C ARG A 44 5.95 3.26 5.12
N VAL A 45 4.87 3.43 4.36
CA VAL A 45 4.85 3.29 2.91
C VAL A 45 4.27 4.56 2.34
N SER A 46 4.97 5.13 1.36
CA SER A 46 4.46 6.29 0.64
C SER A 46 3.39 5.83 -0.33
N THR A 47 2.23 6.47 -0.33
CA THR A 47 1.25 6.29 -1.41
C THR A 47 1.69 6.98 -2.68
N GLU A 48 2.86 7.63 -2.72
CA GLU A 48 3.52 8.14 -3.91
C GLU A 48 4.50 7.13 -4.53
N GLN A 49 4.54 5.90 -4.00
CA GLN A 49 5.16 4.76 -4.68
C GLN A 49 4.15 3.62 -4.89
N PRO A 50 4.22 2.91 -6.03
CA PRO A 50 3.34 1.77 -6.29
C PRO A 50 3.58 0.65 -5.26
N LEU A 51 2.51 0.10 -4.67
CA LEU A 51 2.58 -1.03 -3.73
C LEU A 51 2.80 -2.40 -4.43
N VAL A 52 3.31 -2.40 -5.66
CA VAL A 52 3.37 -3.56 -6.56
C VAL A 52 4.29 -4.68 -6.05
N GLN A 53 5.12 -4.43 -5.02
CA GLN A 53 6.10 -5.39 -4.48
C GLN A 53 5.86 -5.78 -3.01
N PHE A 54 4.69 -5.52 -2.43
CA PHE A 54 4.44 -5.92 -1.05
C PHE A 54 4.13 -7.41 -0.94
N ASP A 55 4.63 -8.02 0.13
CA ASP A 55 4.34 -9.41 0.50
C ASP A 55 2.81 -9.59 0.67
N PRO A 56 2.23 -10.72 0.22
CA PRO A 56 0.81 -11.04 0.36
C PRO A 56 0.22 -10.78 1.75
N ALA A 57 0.98 -11.00 2.82
CA ALA A 57 0.51 -10.77 4.19
C ALA A 57 0.19 -9.30 4.47
N PHE A 58 0.92 -8.36 3.84
CA PHE A 58 0.63 -6.94 3.93
C PHE A 58 -0.58 -6.57 3.07
N LEU A 59 -0.64 -7.11 1.86
CA LEU A 59 -1.74 -6.85 0.92
C LEU A 59 -3.09 -7.31 1.46
N ALA A 60 -3.11 -8.38 2.26
CA ALA A 60 -4.33 -8.88 2.91
C ALA A 60 -4.92 -7.90 3.93
N LEU A 61 -4.13 -6.95 4.45
CA LEU A 61 -4.59 -5.94 5.40
C LEU A 61 -5.05 -4.64 4.70
N VAL A 62 -4.76 -4.47 3.41
CA VAL A 62 -5.13 -3.27 2.67
C VAL A 62 -6.59 -3.39 2.23
N PRO A 63 -7.47 -2.45 2.60
CA PRO A 63 -8.86 -2.49 2.17
C PRO A 63 -8.97 -2.27 0.65
N GLU A 64 -9.96 -2.90 0.02
CA GLU A 64 -10.18 -2.82 -1.44
C GLU A 64 -10.38 -1.39 -1.95
N THR A 65 -10.94 -0.50 -1.12
CA THR A 65 -11.06 0.93 -1.44
C THR A 65 -9.73 1.65 -1.64
N ASP A 66 -8.65 1.16 -1.01
CA ASP A 66 -7.29 1.68 -1.18
C ASP A 66 -6.45 0.79 -2.12
N LEU A 67 -7.06 -0.24 -2.74
CA LEU A 67 -6.39 -1.24 -3.59
C LEU A 67 -7.17 -1.50 -4.89
N GLN A 68 -6.76 -0.85 -5.97
CA GLN A 68 -7.19 -1.17 -7.32
C GLN A 68 -6.40 -2.37 -7.88
N VAL A 69 -7.07 -3.48 -8.13
CA VAL A 69 -6.47 -4.64 -8.81
C VAL A 69 -6.65 -4.48 -10.32
N VAL A 70 -5.55 -4.55 -11.06
CA VAL A 70 -5.55 -4.55 -12.53
C VAL A 70 -4.84 -5.80 -13.01
N GLU A 71 -5.59 -6.66 -13.69
CA GLU A 71 -5.06 -7.82 -14.39
C GLU A 71 -4.74 -7.41 -15.82
N LEU A 72 -3.49 -7.66 -16.25
CA LEU A 72 -3.05 -7.40 -17.62
C LEU A 72 -2.70 -8.73 -18.29
N SER A 73 -3.38 -9.00 -19.40
CA SER A 73 -3.11 -10.14 -20.28
C SER A 73 -1.73 -10.03 -20.94
N ALA A 74 -1.27 -11.10 -21.59
CA ALA A 74 0.08 -11.18 -22.16
C ALA A 74 0.41 -10.04 -23.15
N ASP A 75 -0.61 -9.56 -23.88
CA ASP A 75 -0.50 -8.50 -24.88
C ASP A 75 -0.96 -7.13 -24.36
N GLU A 76 -1.40 -7.06 -23.10
CA GLU A 76 -1.89 -5.83 -22.50
C GLU A 76 -0.79 -5.14 -21.69
N ARG A 77 -0.72 -3.82 -21.85
CA ARG A 77 0.12 -2.94 -21.05
C ARG A 77 -0.76 -1.88 -20.43
N ALA A 78 -0.45 -1.48 -19.21
CA ALA A 78 -1.07 -0.30 -18.61
C ALA A 78 -0.03 0.73 -18.24
N ILE A 79 -0.41 1.99 -18.34
CA ILE A 79 0.38 3.08 -17.77
C ILE A 79 -0.22 3.38 -16.40
N LEU A 80 0.63 3.32 -15.38
CA LEU A 80 0.29 3.73 -14.03
C LEU A 80 0.40 5.25 -13.93
N PHE A 81 -0.71 5.89 -13.58
CA PHE A 81 -0.80 7.32 -13.34
C PHE A 81 -0.87 7.64 -11.85
N HIS A 82 -0.20 8.73 -11.47
CA HIS A 82 -0.27 9.36 -10.15
C HIS A 82 -0.64 10.81 -10.30
N LYS A 83 -1.76 11.24 -9.68
CA LYS A 83 -2.18 12.65 -9.71
C LYS A 83 -2.16 13.22 -11.15
N GLY A 84 -2.58 12.43 -12.13
CA GLY A 84 -2.62 12.80 -13.55
C GLY A 84 -1.29 12.72 -14.31
N ARG A 85 -0.20 12.26 -13.70
CA ARG A 85 1.11 12.08 -14.36
C ARG A 85 1.43 10.60 -14.59
N PRO A 86 1.91 10.20 -15.77
CA PRO A 86 2.35 8.83 -16.01
C PRO A 86 3.67 8.58 -15.25
N VAL A 87 3.73 7.50 -14.47
CA VAL A 87 4.87 7.22 -13.58
C VAL A 87 5.58 5.92 -13.94
N ARG A 88 4.84 4.91 -14.44
CA ARG A 88 5.42 3.61 -14.76
C ARG A 88 4.58 2.85 -15.79
N TRP A 89 5.25 2.08 -16.63
CA TRP A 89 4.62 1.05 -17.46
C TRP A 89 4.46 -0.25 -16.67
N LEU A 90 3.26 -0.81 -16.66
CA LEU A 90 2.93 -2.12 -16.14
C LEU A 90 2.90 -3.10 -17.31
N GLY A 91 3.72 -4.15 -17.23
CA GLY A 91 3.68 -5.28 -18.17
C GLY A 91 2.66 -6.33 -17.73
N ARG A 92 2.58 -7.47 -18.43
CA ARG A 92 1.66 -8.57 -18.09
C ARG A 92 1.71 -8.97 -16.61
N GLY A 93 0.57 -9.39 -16.07
CA GLY A 93 0.45 -9.92 -14.72
C GLY A 93 -0.58 -9.19 -13.86
N LEU A 94 -0.78 -9.70 -12.65
CA LEU A 94 -1.69 -9.13 -11.66
C LEU A 94 -0.99 -8.00 -10.91
N HIS A 95 -1.45 -6.76 -11.13
CA HIS A 95 -0.92 -5.59 -10.46
C HIS A 95 -1.92 -5.07 -9.44
N ARG A 96 -1.46 -4.87 -8.21
CA ARG A 96 -2.26 -4.25 -7.16
C ARG A 96 -1.77 -2.82 -6.97
N CYS A 97 -2.53 -1.89 -7.53
CA CYS A 97 -2.29 -0.47 -7.51
C CYS A 97 -3.04 0.13 -6.33
N GLY A 98 -2.43 1.05 -5.56
CA GLY A 98 -3.13 1.68 -4.44
C GLY A 98 -4.16 2.73 -4.88
N ARG A 99 -4.07 3.95 -4.34
CA ARG A 99 -4.73 5.18 -4.85
C ARG A 99 -4.22 5.64 -6.24
N TRP A 100 -3.94 4.72 -7.15
CA TRP A 100 -3.30 4.96 -8.44
C TRP A 100 -4.16 4.40 -9.54
N SER A 101 -4.32 5.17 -10.61
CA SER A 101 -5.09 4.73 -11.77
C SER A 101 -4.16 4.07 -12.77
N ALA A 102 -4.40 2.80 -13.06
CA ALA A 102 -3.79 2.15 -14.21
C ALA A 102 -4.78 2.21 -15.37
N PHE A 103 -4.32 2.76 -16.50
CA PHE A 103 -5.11 2.80 -17.73
C PHE A 103 -4.48 1.87 -18.75
N PRO A 104 -5.27 1.00 -19.41
CA PRO A 104 -4.76 0.18 -20.50
C PRO A 104 -4.26 1.10 -21.62
N ALA A 105 -3.00 0.91 -21.98
CA ALA A 105 -2.41 1.54 -23.15
C ALA A 105 -2.63 0.57 -24.31
N VAL A 106 -3.62 0.88 -25.13
CA VAL A 106 -3.82 0.17 -26.40
C VAL A 106 -2.68 0.59 -27.31
N SER A 107 -1.78 -0.35 -27.61
CA SER A 107 -0.76 -0.22 -28.66
C SER A 107 -1.37 -0.43 -30.03
#